data_AF-A0A933R380-F1
#
_entry.id   AF-A0A933R380-F1
#
_cell.length_a   1.000
_cell.length_b   1.000
_cell.length_c   1.000
_cell.angle_alpha   90.00
_cell.angle_beta   90.00
_cell.angle_gamma   90.00
#
_symmetry.space_group_name_H-M   'P 1'
#
loop_
_entity.id
_entity.type
_entity.pdbx_description
1 polymer ?
#
loop_
_entity_poly.entity_id
_entity_poly.type
_entity_poly.pdbx_seq_one_letter_code
_entity_poly.pdbx_strand_id
1 'polypeptide(L)'
;MNLPKLALFPLLDSAEPLRKRAPAVDEHGKALSDFMMIIPGLRNKPRQLIQQTLYDVHATLTCFQHAVVFAEFNLKLNLLWVSIRPLDNIRFEIANAVRLRVPDARLVSHI
;
A
#
# COMPACT_ATOMS: atom_id res chain seq x y z
N MET A 1 21.66 2.25 -5.70
CA MET A 1 20.77 1.21 -5.19
C MET A 1 19.83 1.85 -4.18
N ASN A 2 18.53 1.97 -4.50
CA ASN A 2 17.52 2.51 -3.59
C ASN A 2 16.30 1.59 -3.65
N LEU A 3 16.16 0.72 -2.65
CA LEU A 3 14.94 -0.02 -2.29
C LEU A 3 14.60 0.35 -0.83
N PRO A 4 13.35 0.25 -0.36
CA PRO A 4 12.08 0.51 -1.01
C PRO A 4 11.54 1.88 -0.55
N LYS A 5 10.98 2.69 -1.45
CA LYS A 5 10.26 3.91 -1.06
C LYS A 5 8.89 3.49 -0.50
N LEU A 6 8.85 3.08 0.77
CA LEU A 6 7.61 3.02 1.55
C LEU A 6 7.17 4.47 1.80
N ALA A 7 6.54 5.01 0.77
CA ALA A 7 6.19 6.40 0.65
C ALA A 7 4.69 6.51 0.90
N LEU A 8 4.27 6.37 2.16
CA LEU A 8 2.90 6.68 2.60
C LEU A 8 2.71 8.20 2.65
N PHE A 9 2.84 8.85 1.50
CA PHE A 9 2.48 10.24 1.34
C PHE A 9 1.00 10.32 0.97
N PRO A 10 0.18 11.08 1.69
CA PRO A 10 -1.09 11.54 1.16
C PRO A 10 -0.74 12.55 0.07
N LEU A 11 -0.53 12.04 -1.15
CA LEU A 11 0.00 12.84 -2.23
C LEU A 11 -1.11 13.76 -2.74
N LEU A 12 -1.12 14.97 -2.19
CA LEU A 12 -2.13 15.96 -2.54
C LEU A 12 -1.97 16.44 -3.99
N ASP A 13 -0.78 16.34 -4.61
CA ASP A 13 -0.51 16.87 -5.96
C ASP A 13 0.57 16.11 -6.78
N SER A 14 0.35 14.84 -7.16
CA SER A 14 1.04 14.29 -8.35
C SER A 14 0.00 14.03 -9.42
N ALA A 15 0.15 14.72 -10.55
CA ALA A 15 -0.69 14.55 -11.73
C ALA A 15 -0.44 13.22 -12.46
N GLU A 16 0.59 12.45 -12.06
CA GLU A 16 0.92 11.21 -12.74
C GLU A 16 0.09 10.01 -12.23
N PRO A 17 -0.52 9.23 -13.14
CA PRO A 17 -1.24 8.01 -12.78
C PRO A 17 -0.38 7.06 -11.96
N LEU A 18 -0.97 6.42 -10.94
CA LEU A 18 -0.32 5.40 -10.10
C LEU A 18 0.45 4.34 -10.90
N ARG A 19 -0.11 3.87 -12.02
CA ARG A 19 0.52 2.88 -12.93
C ARG A 19 1.86 3.32 -13.53
N LYS A 20 2.16 4.62 -13.54
CA LYS A 20 3.45 5.15 -14.03
C LYS A 20 4.50 5.26 -12.92
N ARG A 21 4.06 5.19 -11.66
CA ARG A 21 4.90 5.39 -10.47
C ARG A 21 5.22 4.08 -9.76
N ALA A 22 4.33 3.09 -9.84
CA ALA A 22 4.59 1.75 -9.33
C ALA A 22 5.67 1.06 -10.20
N PRO A 23 6.69 0.43 -9.58
CA PRO A 23 7.69 -0.35 -10.31
C PRO A 23 7.03 -1.60 -10.92
N ALA A 24 7.40 -1.95 -12.14
CA ALA A 24 6.94 -3.18 -12.79
C ALA A 24 7.80 -4.41 -12.42
N VAL A 25 9.06 -4.16 -12.08
CA VAL A 25 10.06 -5.19 -11.76
C VAL A 25 10.84 -4.82 -10.50
N ASP A 26 11.37 -5.83 -9.81
CA ASP A 26 12.30 -5.65 -8.71
C ASP A 26 13.72 -5.31 -9.17
N GLU A 27 14.66 -5.17 -8.23
CA GLU A 27 16.07 -4.87 -8.51
C GLU A 27 16.81 -5.94 -9.32
N HIS A 28 16.23 -7.13 -9.46
CA HIS A 28 16.76 -8.24 -10.25
C HIS A 28 16.04 -8.40 -11.60
N GLY A 29 15.11 -7.50 -11.93
CA GLY A 29 14.31 -7.58 -13.16
C GLY A 29 13.15 -8.58 -13.10
N LYS A 30 12.83 -9.12 -11.92
CA LYS A 30 11.69 -10.03 -11.76
C LYS A 30 10.40 -9.24 -11.65
N ALA A 31 9.35 -9.68 -12.35
CA ALA A 31 8.03 -9.04 -12.31
C ALA A 31 7.47 -9.01 -10.89
N LEU A 32 6.89 -7.86 -10.52
CA LEU A 32 6.17 -7.65 -9.27
C LEU A 32 4.70 -8.00 -9.43
N SER A 33 4.03 -8.25 -8.31
CA SER A 33 2.58 -8.42 -8.25
C SER A 33 1.97 -7.26 -7.47
N ASP A 34 0.84 -6.76 -7.95
CA ASP A 34 0.12 -5.68 -7.27
C ASP A 34 -1.13 -6.19 -6.58
N PHE A 35 -1.50 -5.54 -5.48
CA PHE A 35 -2.84 -5.63 -4.93
C PHE A 35 -3.29 -4.29 -4.39
N MET A 36 -4.61 -4.13 -4.26
CA MET A 36 -5.20 -2.90 -3.75
C MET A 36 -6.11 -3.17 -2.58
N MET A 37 -6.07 -2.30 -1.59
CA MET A 37 -7.04 -2.25 -0.50
C MET A 37 -7.76 -0.91 -0.48
N ILE A 38 -9.05 -0.92 -0.13
CA ILE A 38 -9.83 0.30 0.12
C ILE A 38 -10.11 0.41 1.62
N ILE A 39 -10.07 1.63 2.17
CA ILE A 39 -10.43 1.95 3.55
C ILE A 39 -11.63 2.90 3.53
N PRO A 40 -12.87 2.38 3.41
CA PRO A 40 -14.04 3.19 3.12
C PRO A 40 -14.23 4.35 4.10
N GLY A 41 -14.47 5.55 3.56
CA GLY A 41 -14.78 6.74 4.36
C GLY A 41 -13.60 7.39 5.10
N LEU A 42 -12.36 6.88 4.97
CA LEU A 42 -11.20 7.42 5.69
C LEU A 42 -11.00 8.92 5.46
N ARG A 43 -11.12 9.41 4.22
CA ARG A 43 -10.99 10.83 3.86
C ARG A 43 -11.98 11.77 4.56
N ASN A 44 -13.10 11.23 5.05
CA ASN A 44 -14.13 12.00 5.75
C ASN A 44 -13.91 11.99 7.29
N LYS A 45 -12.93 11.24 7.79
CA LYS A 45 -12.61 11.16 9.22
C LYS A 45 -11.81 12.38 9.67
N PRO A 46 -11.83 12.71 10.98
CA PRO A 46 -10.92 13.67 11.56
C PRO A 46 -9.46 13.42 11.17
N ARG A 47 -8.70 14.50 10.96
CA ARG A 47 -7.29 14.44 10.52
C ARG A 47 -6.42 13.53 11.39
N GLN A 48 -6.64 13.52 12.70
CA GLN A 48 -5.90 12.67 13.64
C GLN A 48 -6.14 11.17 13.37
N LEU A 49 -7.39 10.77 13.06
CA LEU A 49 -7.70 9.38 12.72
C LEU A 49 -7.13 8.99 11.35
N ILE A 50 -7.11 9.92 10.39
CA ILE A 50 -6.44 9.71 9.10
C ILE A 50 -4.95 9.44 9.33
N GLN A 51 -4.28 10.30 10.11
CA GLN A 51 -2.85 10.17 10.41
C GLN A 51 -2.54 8.87 11.16
N GLN A 52 -3.35 8.51 12.15
CA GLN A 52 -3.22 7.25 12.87
C GLN A 52 -3.36 6.05 11.93
N THR A 53 -4.36 6.06 11.05
CA THR A 53 -4.57 4.98 10.08
C THR A 53 -3.40 4.86 9.11
N LEU A 54 -2.89 5.98 8.59
CA LEU A 54 -1.71 5.96 7.71
C LEU A 54 -0.47 5.44 8.44
N TYR A 55 -0.29 5.81 9.70
CA TYR A 55 0.78 5.29 10.55
C TYR A 55 0.67 3.79 10.76
N ASP A 56 -0.52 3.29 11.09
CA ASP A 56 -0.76 1.86 11.31
C ASP A 56 -0.53 1.03 10.05
N VAL A 57 -0.95 1.54 8.88
CA VAL A 57 -0.63 0.93 7.58
C VAL A 57 0.88 0.94 7.34
N HIS A 58 1.56 2.06 7.57
CA HIS A 58 3.02 2.17 7.37
C HIS A 58 3.80 1.20 8.25
N ALA A 59 3.50 1.17 9.55
CA ALA A 59 4.11 0.27 10.50
C ALA A 59 3.89 -1.19 10.09
N THR A 60 2.67 -1.54 9.67
CA THR A 60 2.35 -2.88 9.20
C THR A 60 3.18 -3.26 7.97
N LEU A 61 3.19 -2.43 6.93
CA LEU A 61 3.94 -2.73 5.70
C LEU A 61 5.45 -2.80 5.92
N THR A 62 5.97 -2.07 6.91
CA THR A 62 7.39 -2.12 7.30
C THR A 62 7.78 -3.50 7.83
N CYS A 63 6.88 -4.20 8.54
CA CYS A 63 7.10 -5.59 8.95
C CYS A 63 7.26 -6.55 7.75
N PHE A 64 6.77 -6.16 6.57
CA PHE A 64 6.86 -6.92 5.33
C PHE A 64 7.85 -6.31 4.32
N GLN A 65 8.84 -5.53 4.77
CA GLN A 65 9.84 -4.90 3.88
C GLN A 65 10.62 -5.88 3.00
N HIS A 66 10.69 -7.16 3.36
CA HIS A 66 11.30 -8.21 2.55
C HIS A 66 10.48 -8.54 1.29
N ALA A 67 9.16 -8.27 1.32
CA ALA A 67 8.22 -8.56 0.24
C ALA A 67 7.68 -7.29 -0.43
N VAL A 68 7.45 -6.22 0.33
CA VAL A 68 6.88 -4.96 -0.16
C VAL A 68 7.97 -4.12 -0.81
N VAL A 69 7.79 -3.86 -2.11
CA VAL A 69 8.73 -3.05 -2.91
C VAL A 69 8.24 -1.60 -3.03
N PHE A 70 6.93 -1.42 -3.14
CA PHE A 70 6.30 -0.11 -3.23
C PHE A 70 4.94 -0.13 -2.56
N ALA A 71 4.58 0.98 -1.91
CA ALA A 71 3.22 1.20 -1.45
C ALA A 71 2.88 2.68 -1.49
N GLU A 72 1.64 2.97 -1.88
CA GLU A 72 1.12 4.32 -1.91
C GLU A 72 -0.33 4.36 -1.45
N PHE A 73 -0.67 5.39 -0.68
CA PHE A 73 -2.05 5.65 -0.28
C PHE A 73 -2.64 6.89 -0.94
N ASN A 74 -3.66 6.68 -1.76
CA ASN A 74 -4.46 7.75 -2.34
C ASN A 74 -5.64 8.10 -1.41
N LEU A 75 -5.47 9.16 -0.62
CA LEU A 75 -6.52 9.62 0.31
C LEU A 75 -7.78 10.09 -0.41
N LYS A 76 -7.68 10.69 -1.60
CA LYS A 76 -8.87 11.12 -2.37
C LYS A 76 -9.76 9.92 -2.72
N LEU A 77 -9.16 8.75 -2.99
CA LEU A 77 -9.87 7.50 -3.31
C LEU A 77 -10.04 6.54 -2.11
N ASN A 78 -9.43 6.83 -0.96
CA ASN A 78 -9.26 5.91 0.16
C ASN A 78 -8.58 4.58 -0.22
N LEU A 79 -7.65 4.61 -1.17
CA LEU A 79 -7.09 3.41 -1.80
C LEU A 79 -5.61 3.26 -1.48
N LEU A 80 -5.23 2.11 -0.92
CA LEU A 80 -3.87 1.64 -0.76
C LEU A 80 -3.49 0.76 -1.95
N TRP A 81 -2.47 1.15 -2.70
CA TRP A 81 -1.80 0.30 -3.69
C TRP A 81 -0.54 -0.29 -3.05
N VAL A 82 -0.31 -1.59 -3.24
CA VAL A 82 0.93 -2.25 -2.79
C VAL A 82 1.49 -3.12 -3.91
N SER A 83 2.77 -2.91 -4.24
CA SER A 83 3.55 -3.77 -5.13
C SER A 83 4.46 -4.66 -4.30
N ILE A 84 4.39 -5.97 -4.55
CA ILE A 84 5.08 -7.01 -3.79
C ILE A 84 5.89 -7.92 -4.70
N ARG A 85 6.92 -8.55 -4.12
CA ARG A 85 7.59 -9.69 -4.74
C ARG A 85 6.60 -10.87 -4.85
N PRO A 86 6.70 -11.69 -5.91
CA PRO A 86 5.84 -12.85 -6.10
C PRO A 86 6.30 -13.99 -5.17
N LEU A 87 5.93 -13.88 -3.90
CA LEU A 87 6.08 -14.91 -2.88
C LEU A 87 4.72 -15.54 -2.61
N ASP A 88 4.71 -16.84 -2.32
CA ASP A 88 3.46 -17.57 -2.09
C ASP A 88 2.71 -16.98 -0.89
N ASN A 89 1.39 -16.78 -1.06
CA ASN A 89 0.45 -16.29 -0.04
C ASN A 89 0.72 -14.91 0.59
N ILE A 90 1.87 -14.28 0.33
CA ILE A 90 2.31 -13.06 1.00
C ILE A 90 1.31 -11.90 0.88
N ARG A 91 0.58 -11.85 -0.25
CA ARG A 91 -0.48 -10.84 -0.47
C ARG A 91 -1.59 -10.92 0.58
N PHE A 92 -2.00 -12.14 0.93
CA PHE A 92 -3.08 -12.36 1.90
C PHE A 92 -2.57 -12.14 3.32
N GLU A 93 -1.33 -12.51 3.61
CA GLU A 93 -0.69 -12.22 4.90
C GLU A 93 -0.61 -10.71 5.16
N ILE A 94 -0.12 -9.94 4.18
CA ILE A 94 -0.07 -8.47 4.28
C ILE A 94 -1.48 -7.89 4.42
N ALA A 95 -2.43 -8.31 3.58
CA ALA A 95 -3.79 -7.80 3.62
C ALA A 95 -4.49 -8.10 4.96
N ASN A 96 -4.26 -9.28 5.53
CA ASN A 96 -4.78 -9.65 6.85
C ASN A 96 -4.12 -8.84 7.97
N ALA A 97 -2.80 -8.67 7.93
CA ALA A 97 -2.08 -7.85 8.90
C ALA A 97 -2.58 -6.39 8.90
N VAL A 98 -2.81 -5.82 7.71
CA VAL A 98 -3.40 -4.48 7.58
C VAL A 98 -4.80 -4.46 8.17
N ARG A 99 -5.63 -5.48 7.92
CA ARG A 99 -7.00 -5.54 8.48
C ARG A 99 -7.03 -5.67 10.00
N LEU A 100 -6.05 -6.34 10.60
CA LEU A 100 -5.95 -6.45 12.07
C LEU A 100 -5.73 -5.08 12.73
N ARG A 101 -5.00 -4.17 12.06
CA ARG A 101 -4.75 -2.80 12.55
C ARG A 101 -5.80 -1.81 12.08
N VAL A 102 -6.34 -2.01 10.88
CA VAL A 102 -7.34 -1.16 10.23
C VAL A 102 -8.54 -2.03 9.82
N PRO A 103 -9.49 -2.28 10.75
CA PRO A 103 -10.58 -3.23 10.54
C PRO A 103 -11.46 -2.95 9.33
N ASP A 104 -11.55 -1.69 8.89
CA ASP A 104 -12.34 -1.27 7.74
C ASP A 104 -11.65 -1.50 6.38
N ALA A 105 -10.37 -1.90 6.37
CA ALA A 105 -9.65 -2.17 5.15
C ALA A 105 -10.22 -3.41 4.42
N ARG A 106 -10.46 -3.31 3.11
CA ARG A 106 -11.00 -4.37 2.25
C ARG A 106 -10.08 -4.58 1.05
N LEU A 107 -9.78 -5.83 0.73
CA LEU A 107 -9.03 -6.19 -0.49
C LEU A 107 -9.96 -6.03 -1.70
N VAL A 108 -9.56 -5.25 -2.70
CA VAL A 108 -10.42 -4.89 -3.86
C VAL A 108 -10.01 -5.61 -5.14
N SER A 109 -8.71 -5.74 -5.38
CA SER A 109 -8.21 -6.37 -6.59
C SER A 109 -7.01 -7.24 -6.29
N HIS A 110 -6.98 -8.38 -6.98
CA HIS A 110 -5.85 -9.25 -7.10
C HIS A 110 -5.66 -9.52 -8.60
N ILE A 111 -4.50 -9.13 -9.12
CA ILE A 111 -3.98 -9.61 -10.42
C ILE A 111 -2.86 -10.60 -10.12
#